data_AF-A0A173UDV3-F1
#
_entry.id   AF-A0A173UDV3-F1
#
_cell.length_a   1.000
_cell.length_b   1.000
_cell.length_c   1.000
_cell.angle_alpha   90.00
_cell.angle_beta   90.00
_cell.angle_gamma   90.00
#
_symmetry.space_group_name_H-M   'P 1'
#
loop_
_entity.id
_entity.type
_entity.pdbx_description
1 polymer ?
#
loop_
_entity_poly.entity_id
_entity_poly.type
_entity_poly.pdbx_seq_one_letter_code
_entity_poly.pdbx_strand_id
1 'polypeptide(L)'
;MTDEDALNQRITELETKYHDSLAVVKDLEGRMKANKELRYHVAAYTSTKNVAQQLKTAKRPAAFEEQHRAELTAYRVAAAYFKANNITKLPSPKNLEAEYAQLASEKAKFYEQYKEAKEELLKLKTAKQNVASFFREEEPAQQER
;
A
#
# COMPACT_ATOMS: atom_id res chain seq x y z
N MET A 1 -12.67 28.29 26.46
CA MET A 1 -11.54 27.89 25.60
C MET A 1 -11.01 29.15 24.96
N THR A 2 -9.70 29.36 25.03
CA THR A 2 -9.05 30.45 24.29
C THR A 2 -8.91 30.07 22.82
N ASP A 3 -8.69 31.05 21.94
CA ASP A 3 -8.42 30.79 20.52
C ASP A 3 -7.15 29.94 20.31
N GLU A 4 -6.19 30.03 21.24
CA GLU A 4 -4.98 29.21 21.24
C GLU A 4 -5.25 27.74 21.58
N ASP A 5 -6.12 27.47 22.57
CA ASP A 5 -6.53 26.10 22.93
C ASP A 5 -7.25 25.42 21.76
N ALA A 6 -8.14 26.16 21.07
CA ALA A 6 -8.85 25.67 19.90
C ALA A 6 -7.90 25.36 18.73
N LEU A 7 -6.90 26.22 18.50
CA LEU A 7 -5.86 25.99 17.48
C LEU A 7 -5.01 24.74 17.80
N ASN A 8 -4.58 24.59 19.05
CA ASN A 8 -3.79 23.43 19.49
C ASN A 8 -4.58 22.12 19.38
N GLN A 9 -5.87 22.14 19.74
CA GLN A 9 -6.76 21.01 19.57
C GLN A 9 -6.88 20.63 18.08
N ARG A 10 -7.12 21.62 17.20
CA ARG A 10 -7.23 21.37 15.76
C ARG A 10 -5.95 20.78 15.16
N ILE A 11 -4.77 21.27 15.57
CA ILE A 11 -3.48 20.71 15.14
C ILE A 11 -3.39 19.23 15.55
N THR A 12 -3.73 18.89 16.80
CA THR A 12 -3.67 17.52 17.32
C THR A 12 -4.62 16.57 16.57
N GLU A 13 -5.84 17.03 16.29
CA GLU A 13 -6.82 16.27 15.50
C GLU A 13 -6.31 15.99 14.08
N LEU A 14 -5.73 17.01 13.43
CA LEU A 14 -5.19 16.88 12.09
C LEU A 14 -3.93 16.00 12.04
N GLU A 15 -3.07 16.05 13.05
CA GLU A 15 -1.91 15.15 13.17
C GLU A 15 -2.35 13.70 13.28
N THR A 16 -3.37 13.43 14.09
CA THR A 16 -3.99 12.11 14.21
C THR A 16 -4.54 11.64 12.87
N LYS A 17 -5.37 12.48 12.21
CA LYS A 17 -5.93 12.17 10.88
C LYS A 17 -4.85 11.92 9.83
N TYR A 18 -3.78 12.70 9.86
CA TYR A 18 -2.63 12.55 8.97
C TYR A 18 -1.95 11.18 9.14
N HIS A 19 -1.66 10.79 10.39
CA HIS A 19 -1.01 9.53 10.71
C HIS A 19 -1.90 8.33 10.39
N ASP A 20 -3.18 8.40 10.73
CA ASP A 20 -4.16 7.35 10.43
C ASP A 20 -4.32 7.15 8.92
N SER A 21 -4.52 8.25 8.17
CA SER A 21 -4.66 8.17 6.71
C SER A 21 -3.39 7.61 6.04
N LEU A 22 -2.21 7.99 6.53
CA LEU A 22 -0.94 7.46 6.03
C LEU A 22 -0.78 5.97 6.33
N ALA A 23 -1.18 5.52 7.52
CA ALA A 23 -1.13 4.11 7.89
C ALA A 23 -2.03 3.27 6.97
N VAL A 24 -3.26 3.75 6.70
CA VAL A 24 -4.19 3.09 5.77
C VAL A 24 -3.64 3.04 4.35
N VAL A 25 -3.06 4.14 3.84
CA VAL A 25 -2.45 4.13 2.49
C VAL A 25 -1.33 3.09 2.39
N LYS A 26 -0.47 2.97 3.41
CA LYS A 26 0.61 1.97 3.43
C LYS A 26 0.09 0.54 3.50
N ASP A 27 -0.94 0.28 4.30
CA ASP A 27 -1.58 -1.03 4.33
C ASP A 27 -2.17 -1.41 2.96
N LEU A 28 -2.90 -0.49 2.34
CA LEU A 28 -3.48 -0.68 1.01
C LEU A 28 -2.40 -0.95 -0.04
N GLU A 29 -1.27 -0.23 0.01
CA GLU A 29 -0.12 -0.52 -0.85
C GLU A 29 0.45 -1.94 -0.65
N GLY A 30 0.54 -2.39 0.59
CA GLY A 30 0.94 -3.75 0.93
C GLY A 30 -0.02 -4.79 0.34
N ARG A 31 -1.32 -4.60 0.53
CA ARG A 31 -2.37 -5.48 -0.02
C ARG A 31 -2.37 -5.47 -1.55
N MET A 32 -2.19 -4.32 -2.18
CA MET A 32 -2.07 -4.22 -3.64
C MET A 32 -0.85 -4.98 -4.17
N LYS A 33 0.29 -4.93 -3.47
CA LYS A 33 1.49 -5.69 -3.83
C LYS A 33 1.24 -7.20 -3.70
N ALA A 34 0.64 -7.63 -2.60
CA ALA A 34 0.27 -9.04 -2.39
C ALA A 34 -0.70 -9.56 -3.46
N ASN A 35 -1.70 -8.75 -3.85
CA ASN A 35 -2.64 -9.09 -4.92
C ASN A 35 -1.92 -9.23 -6.28
N LYS A 36 -0.98 -8.33 -6.62
CA LYS A 36 -0.16 -8.46 -7.84
C LYS A 36 0.67 -9.74 -7.86
N GLU A 37 1.33 -10.04 -6.75
CA GLU A 37 2.14 -11.27 -6.61
C GLU A 37 1.28 -12.52 -6.77
N LEU A 38 0.12 -12.54 -6.09
CA LEU A 38 -0.84 -13.63 -6.22
C LEU A 38 -1.34 -13.78 -7.66
N ARG A 39 -1.66 -12.68 -8.34
CA ARG A 39 -2.09 -12.69 -9.75
C ARG A 39 -1.01 -13.24 -10.67
N TYR A 40 0.26 -12.90 -10.43
CA TYR A 40 1.39 -13.47 -11.17
C TYR A 40 1.47 -14.99 -11.01
N HIS A 41 1.44 -15.50 -9.78
CA HIS A 41 1.50 -16.94 -9.53
C HIS A 41 0.26 -17.67 -10.06
N VAL A 42 -0.93 -17.08 -9.94
CA VAL A 42 -2.17 -17.65 -10.51
C VAL A 42 -2.04 -17.79 -12.03
N ALA A 43 -1.59 -16.73 -12.73
CA ALA A 43 -1.41 -16.77 -14.18
C ALA A 43 -0.37 -17.83 -14.60
N ALA A 44 0.79 -17.84 -13.93
CA ALA A 44 1.85 -18.81 -14.17
C ALA A 44 1.36 -20.25 -13.94
N TYR A 45 0.63 -20.51 -12.85
CA TYR A 45 0.06 -21.82 -12.57
C TYR A 45 -0.96 -22.24 -13.62
N THR A 46 -1.88 -21.35 -14.00
CA THR A 46 -2.93 -21.69 -14.97
C THR A 46 -2.37 -21.98 -16.37
N SER A 47 -1.36 -21.23 -16.82
CA SER A 47 -0.77 -21.43 -18.15
C SER A 47 0.11 -22.69 -18.21
N THR A 48 0.77 -23.04 -17.11
CA THR A 48 1.72 -24.17 -17.05
C THR A 48 1.09 -25.47 -16.54
N LYS A 49 -0.13 -25.42 -15.98
CA LYS A 49 -0.83 -26.60 -15.44
C LYS A 49 -0.98 -27.72 -16.47
N ASN A 50 -1.29 -27.39 -17.73
CA ASN A 50 -1.46 -28.39 -18.78
C ASN A 50 -0.13 -29.11 -19.08
N VAL A 51 0.97 -28.36 -19.16
CA VAL A 51 2.33 -28.91 -19.35
C VAL A 51 2.70 -29.84 -18.20
N ALA A 52 2.42 -29.45 -16.96
CA ALA A 52 2.64 -30.28 -15.78
C ALA A 52 1.77 -31.56 -15.78
N GLN A 53 0.56 -31.51 -16.37
CA GLN A 53 -0.30 -32.68 -16.54
C GLN A 53 0.23 -33.61 -17.64
N GLN A 54 0.64 -33.07 -18.77
CA GLN A 54 1.19 -33.83 -19.90
C GLN A 54 2.46 -34.60 -19.52
N LEU A 55 3.32 -34.01 -18.68
CA LEU A 55 4.50 -34.68 -18.14
C LEU A 55 4.16 -36.02 -17.46
N LYS A 56 3.05 -36.10 -16.72
CA LYS A 56 2.63 -37.33 -16.01
C LYS A 56 2.27 -38.48 -16.96
N THR A 57 1.86 -38.14 -18.17
CA THR A 57 1.44 -39.10 -19.20
C THR A 57 2.47 -39.21 -20.34
N ALA A 58 3.59 -38.50 -20.25
CA ALA A 58 4.57 -38.43 -21.32
C ALA A 58 5.27 -39.79 -21.49
N LYS A 59 5.31 -40.30 -22.73
CA LYS A 59 6.02 -41.54 -23.06
C LYS A 59 7.54 -41.44 -22.85
N ARG A 60 8.09 -40.23 -22.89
CA ARG A 60 9.51 -39.92 -22.65
C ARG A 60 9.63 -38.75 -21.66
N PRO A 61 9.48 -38.99 -20.35
CA PRO A 61 9.45 -37.93 -19.35
C PRO A 61 10.70 -37.04 -19.37
N ALA A 62 11.90 -37.60 -19.43
CA ALA A 62 13.15 -36.83 -19.39
C ALA A 62 13.29 -35.83 -20.56
N ALA A 63 12.93 -36.24 -21.78
CA ALA A 63 12.97 -35.34 -22.94
C ALA A 63 11.89 -34.25 -22.86
N PHE A 64 10.71 -34.59 -22.33
CA PHE A 64 9.62 -33.64 -22.11
C PHE A 64 9.99 -32.61 -21.03
N GLU A 65 10.61 -33.06 -19.94
CA GLU A 65 11.07 -32.17 -18.87
C GLU A 65 12.11 -31.16 -19.37
N GLU A 66 13.06 -31.61 -20.20
CA GLU A 66 14.06 -30.71 -20.77
C GLU A 66 13.42 -29.70 -21.73
N GLN A 67 12.49 -30.15 -22.58
CA GLN A 67 11.77 -29.29 -23.52
C GLN A 67 10.90 -28.23 -22.81
N HIS A 68 10.30 -28.58 -21.68
CA HIS A 68 9.38 -27.71 -20.92
C HIS A 68 9.93 -27.25 -19.58
N ARG A 69 11.26 -27.17 -19.47
CA ARG A 69 11.96 -26.91 -18.20
C ARG A 69 11.53 -25.60 -17.56
N ALA A 70 11.33 -24.56 -18.36
CA ALA A 70 10.91 -23.24 -17.90
C ALA A 70 9.48 -23.27 -17.35
N GLU A 71 8.54 -23.86 -18.08
CA GLU A 71 7.14 -23.97 -17.71
C GLU A 71 6.94 -24.83 -16.46
N LEU A 72 7.65 -25.97 -16.37
CA LEU A 72 7.61 -26.84 -15.20
C LEU A 72 8.20 -26.16 -13.96
N THR A 73 9.25 -25.35 -14.14
CA THR A 73 9.82 -24.56 -13.05
C THR A 73 8.83 -23.50 -12.57
N ALA A 74 8.20 -22.76 -13.50
CA ALA A 74 7.18 -21.76 -13.17
C ALA A 74 5.97 -22.40 -12.45
N TYR A 75 5.52 -23.58 -12.89
CA TYR A 75 4.47 -24.34 -12.21
C TYR A 75 4.84 -24.68 -10.75
N ARG A 76 6.06 -25.20 -10.54
CA ARG A 76 6.57 -25.60 -9.22
C ARG A 76 6.71 -24.38 -8.30
N VAL A 77 7.22 -23.26 -8.81
CA VAL A 77 7.33 -21.99 -8.06
C VAL A 77 5.95 -21.47 -7.65
N ALA A 78 4.98 -21.43 -8.57
CA ALA A 78 3.63 -21.00 -8.24
C ALA A 78 2.95 -21.93 -7.22
N ALA A 79 3.10 -23.25 -7.36
CA ALA A 79 2.58 -24.22 -6.40
C ALA A 79 3.20 -24.06 -5.01
N ALA A 80 4.52 -23.81 -4.93
CA ALA A 80 5.20 -23.53 -3.67
C ALA A 80 4.71 -22.24 -3.01
N TYR A 81 4.47 -21.19 -3.80
CA TYR A 81 3.90 -19.93 -3.32
C TYR A 81 2.51 -20.15 -2.69
N PHE A 82 1.62 -20.89 -3.36
CA PHE A 82 0.29 -21.17 -2.80
C PHE A 82 0.37 -21.97 -1.50
N LYS A 83 1.27 -22.95 -1.44
CA LYS A 83 1.50 -23.73 -0.22
C LYS A 83 2.03 -22.86 0.93
N ALA A 84 3.00 -22.00 0.66
CA ALA A 84 3.57 -21.09 1.66
C ALA A 84 2.55 -20.07 2.20
N ASN A 85 1.59 -19.68 1.36
CA ASN A 85 0.55 -18.71 1.71
C ASN A 85 -0.79 -19.36 2.13
N ASN A 86 -0.83 -20.69 2.35
CA ASN A 86 -2.05 -21.44 2.70
C ASN A 86 -3.22 -21.24 1.72
N ILE A 87 -2.93 -21.01 0.45
CA ILE A 87 -3.93 -20.78 -0.60
C ILE A 87 -4.39 -22.14 -1.14
N THR A 88 -5.53 -22.60 -0.64
CA THR A 88 -6.15 -23.87 -1.06
C THR A 88 -7.11 -23.71 -2.23
N LYS A 89 -7.70 -22.51 -2.38
CA LYS A 89 -8.63 -22.15 -3.44
C LYS A 89 -8.08 -20.98 -4.24
N LEU A 90 -7.77 -21.22 -5.52
CA LEU A 90 -7.27 -20.16 -6.39
C LEU A 90 -8.38 -19.16 -6.70
N PRO A 91 -8.17 -17.87 -6.42
CA PRO A 91 -9.10 -16.83 -6.84
C PRO A 91 -9.12 -16.74 -8.36
N SER A 92 -10.28 -16.33 -8.91
CA SER A 92 -10.38 -16.10 -10.35
C SER A 92 -9.60 -14.83 -10.73
N PRO A 93 -9.04 -14.75 -11.94
CA PRO A 93 -8.38 -13.52 -12.42
C PRO A 93 -9.29 -12.29 -12.32
N LYS A 94 -10.59 -12.46 -12.59
CA LYS A 94 -11.60 -11.41 -12.48
C LYS A 94 -11.77 -10.92 -11.04
N ASN A 95 -11.75 -11.82 -10.05
CA ASN A 95 -11.85 -11.43 -8.65
C ASN A 95 -10.60 -10.66 -8.19
N LEU A 96 -9.41 -11.11 -8.61
CA LEU A 96 -8.15 -10.42 -8.29
C LEU A 96 -8.11 -9.01 -8.90
N GLU A 97 -8.61 -8.85 -10.12
CA GLU A 97 -8.70 -7.54 -10.77
C GLU A 97 -9.71 -6.62 -10.11
N ALA A 98 -10.90 -7.13 -9.75
CA ALA A 98 -11.89 -6.38 -9.01
C ALA A 98 -11.35 -5.92 -7.64
N GLU A 99 -10.67 -6.80 -6.91
CA GLU A 99 -10.02 -6.46 -5.65
C GLU A 99 -8.95 -5.39 -5.85
N TYR A 100 -8.10 -5.52 -6.88
CA TYR A 100 -7.09 -4.51 -7.18
C TYR A 100 -7.71 -3.13 -7.48
N ALA A 101 -8.79 -3.09 -8.26
CA ALA A 101 -9.50 -1.86 -8.57
C ALA A 101 -10.14 -1.22 -7.32
N GLN A 102 -10.70 -2.05 -6.43
CA GLN A 102 -11.22 -1.58 -5.15
C GLN A 102 -10.13 -1.01 -4.26
N LEU A 103 -9.01 -1.73 -4.10
CA LEU A 103 -7.85 -1.27 -3.33
C LEU A 103 -7.29 0.05 -3.90
N ALA A 104 -7.22 0.18 -5.23
CA ALA A 104 -6.77 1.41 -5.87
C ALA A 104 -7.72 2.59 -5.61
N SER A 105 -9.04 2.36 -5.68
CA SER A 105 -10.04 3.38 -5.37
C SER A 105 -10.00 3.80 -3.91
N GLU A 106 -9.88 2.84 -2.99
CA GLU A 106 -9.76 3.10 -1.56
C GLU A 106 -8.47 3.88 -1.26
N LYS A 107 -7.35 3.47 -1.85
CA LYS A 107 -6.06 4.15 -1.72
C LYS A 107 -6.15 5.61 -2.19
N ALA A 108 -6.82 5.86 -3.32
CA ALA A 108 -6.98 7.22 -3.83
C ALA A 108 -7.72 8.12 -2.82
N LYS A 109 -8.80 7.62 -2.20
CA LYS A 109 -9.57 8.37 -1.19
C LYS A 109 -8.74 8.72 0.04
N PHE A 110 -8.02 7.74 0.60
CA PHE A 110 -7.18 7.99 1.77
C PHE A 110 -5.95 8.84 1.45
N TYR A 111 -5.44 8.76 0.22
CA TYR A 111 -4.34 9.61 -0.23
C TYR A 111 -4.76 11.09 -0.32
N GLU A 112 -5.97 11.37 -0.79
CA GLU A 112 -6.54 12.72 -0.77
C GLU A 112 -6.70 13.23 0.68
N GLN A 113 -7.27 12.42 1.58
CA GLN A 113 -7.41 12.79 3.00
C GLN A 113 -6.06 13.04 3.68
N TYR A 114 -5.06 12.21 3.39
CA TYR A 114 -3.69 12.39 3.85
C TYR A 114 -3.10 13.71 3.34
N LYS A 115 -3.30 14.03 2.06
CA LYS A 115 -2.78 15.25 1.44
C LYS A 115 -3.43 16.49 2.05
N GLU A 116 -4.75 16.50 2.20
CA GLU A 116 -5.50 17.60 2.83
C GLU A 116 -5.05 17.83 4.28
N ALA A 117 -4.96 16.77 5.09
CA ALA A 117 -4.51 16.88 6.47
C ALA A 117 -3.09 17.44 6.55
N LYS A 118 -2.19 16.99 5.66
CA LYS A 118 -0.81 17.50 5.59
C LYS A 118 -0.76 18.99 5.23
N GLU A 119 -1.54 19.43 4.25
CA GLU A 119 -1.60 20.83 3.83
C GLU A 119 -2.18 21.74 4.91
N GLU A 120 -3.26 21.31 5.58
CA GLU A 120 -3.88 22.06 6.67
C GLU A 120 -2.95 22.16 7.89
N LEU A 121 -2.27 21.07 8.26
CA LEU A 121 -1.25 21.07 9.32
C LEU A 121 -0.13 22.06 9.03
N LEU A 122 0.37 22.07 7.79
CA LEU A 122 1.45 22.97 7.41
C LEU A 122 1.03 24.43 7.55
N LYS A 123 -0.18 24.78 7.10
CA LYS A 123 -0.76 26.12 7.23
C LYS A 123 -0.90 26.54 8.70
N LEU A 124 -1.49 25.69 9.54
CA LEU A 124 -1.71 26.01 10.96
C LEU A 124 -0.40 26.12 11.75
N LYS A 125 0.58 25.23 11.49
CA LYS A 125 1.91 25.31 12.12
C LYS A 125 2.65 26.60 11.70
N THR A 126 2.54 26.98 10.43
CA THR A 126 3.13 28.23 9.93
C THR A 126 2.45 29.45 10.55
N ALA A 127 1.11 29.47 10.61
CA ALA A 127 0.36 30.55 11.25
C ALA A 127 0.72 30.70 12.74
N LYS A 128 0.81 29.58 13.47
CA LYS A 128 1.24 29.58 14.89
C LYS A 128 2.65 30.13 15.05
N GLN A 129 3.59 29.74 14.18
CA GLN A 129 4.95 30.28 14.18
C GLN A 129 4.97 31.79 13.87
N ASN A 130 4.19 32.26 12.91
CA ASN A 130 4.12 33.69 12.57
C ASN A 130 3.55 34.51 13.73
N VAL A 131 2.52 34.03 14.42
CA VAL A 131 1.99 34.66 15.63
C VAL A 131 3.05 34.70 16.74
N ALA A 132 3.75 33.59 16.98
CA ALA A 132 4.83 33.54 17.97
C ALA A 132 6.00 34.48 17.64
N SER A 133 6.32 34.67 16.36
CA SER A 133 7.35 35.62 15.91
C SER A 133 6.91 37.07 16.06
N PHE A 134 5.65 37.39 15.74
CA PHE A 134 5.10 38.74 15.92
C PHE A 134 5.08 39.17 17.40
N PHE A 135 4.76 38.25 18.31
CA PHE A 135 4.85 38.50 19.76
C PHE A 135 6.28 38.44 20.32
N ARG A 136 7.26 37.95 19.55
CA ARG A 136 8.70 38.02 19.90
C ARG A 136 9.36 39.33 19.48
N GLU A 137 8.81 40.03 18.50
CA GLU A 137 9.24 41.38 18.10
C GLU A 137 8.67 42.48 19.03
N GLU A 138 7.77 42.14 19.95
CA GLU A 138 7.24 43.03 20.99
C GLU A 138 7.81 42.77 22.40
N GLU A 139 8.99 42.15 22.54
CA GLU A 139 9.82 42.44 23.72
C GLU A 139 10.61 43.73 23.44
N PRO A 140 10.31 44.86 24.11
CA PRO A 140 11.10 46.06 23.93
C PRO A 140 12.52 45.75 24.38
N ALA A 141 13.49 45.99 23.49
CA ALA A 141 14.86 46.21 23.88
C ALA A 141 14.87 47.37 24.89
N GLN A 142 14.87 47.05 26.18
CA GLN A 142 15.18 47.99 27.24
C GLN A 142 16.65 48.37 27.11
N GLN A 143 16.91 49.50 26.46
CA GLN A 143 18.10 50.35 26.60
C GLN A 143 17.77 51.64 25.84
N GLU A 144 17.78 52.86 26.41
CA GLU A 144 18.69 53.41 27.41
C GLU A 144 18.04 54.55 28.23
N ARG A 145 18.58 54.72 29.46
CA ARG A 145 18.60 55.87 30.37
C ARG A 145 17.67 55.86 31.58
#